data_AF-A0AAD5XBV2-F1
#
_entry.id   AF-A0AAD5XBV2-F1
#
_cell.length_a   1.000
_cell.length_b   1.000
_cell.length_c   1.000
_cell.angle_alpha   90.00
_cell.angle_beta   90.00
_cell.angle_gamma   90.00
#
_symmetry.space_group_name_H-M   'P 1'
#
loop_
_entity.id
_entity.type
_entity.pdbx_description
1 polymer ?
#
loop_
_entity_poly.entity_id
_entity_poly.type
_entity_poly.pdbx_seq_one_letter_code
_entity_poly.pdbx_strand_id
1 'polypeptide(L)'
;MQTQQILQSHFQHVEKLHTYLEKRNGEICKFDAESEEFANGILVAFNDANNHRLTADGHTTSSASSTQHSTPRVTLFEIIDHVVELLVLRGESNILSLGFRPLKDFGAGVAGMHGIEAVFPNTIVSLLKTLPWQKLLKIIGPADILHLLTETSLFCSLPNNCLFQISGHPFAELPKPSSAFTKEWLKCLHEKNMPQRGKKRDLDKIDEENLPQTTKRAAGFIPSKLTNSSIIIPRFKIFYKRQIHSSTRKVIYGLPQNRKFSDNSFIFYVTQSIFPAQFGLPSPFSVEKYDPPAVLTQSQLVSRLDFNPKADKIPWRLSKASKLIGKMLKLHIKCDYRSVLFRHCPRKIRKDGQISIMPVNVLTLCTPHDDVSKFIRSIIRHVIPHDLWGTRENEETILSVAIDGFVRLPRFESVNVEYLLRGIK
;
A
#
# COMPACT_ATOMS: atom_id res chain seq x y z
N MET A 1 20.94 -16.84 -7.68
CA MET A 1 20.75 -18.16 -8.33
C MET A 1 19.35 -18.73 -8.13
N GLN A 2 18.84 -18.88 -6.90
CA GLN A 2 17.52 -19.52 -6.65
C GLN A 2 16.33 -18.78 -7.31
N THR A 3 16.31 -17.44 -7.30
CA THR A 3 15.17 -16.64 -7.81
C THR A 3 15.01 -16.72 -9.34
N GLN A 4 16.11 -16.79 -10.08
CA GLN A 4 16.09 -16.93 -11.53
C GLN A 4 15.68 -18.34 -11.98
N GLN A 5 16.04 -19.38 -11.20
CA GLN A 5 15.60 -20.75 -11.44
C GLN A 5 14.07 -20.90 -11.28
N ILE A 6 13.45 -20.14 -10.37
CA ILE A 6 11.99 -20.10 -10.22
C ILE A 6 11.31 -19.43 -11.42
N LEU A 7 11.91 -18.40 -12.01
CA LEU A 7 11.40 -17.82 -13.26
C LEU A 7 11.52 -18.83 -14.40
N GLN A 8 12.66 -19.51 -14.53
CA GLN A 8 12.91 -20.52 -15.56
C GLN A 8 11.99 -21.75 -15.44
N SER A 9 11.36 -21.99 -14.28
CA SER A 9 10.35 -23.05 -14.17
C SER A 9 8.96 -22.66 -14.69
N HIS A 10 8.72 -21.37 -14.97
CA HIS A 10 7.44 -20.85 -15.48
C HIS A 10 7.53 -20.25 -16.88
N PHE A 11 8.73 -19.82 -17.28
CA PHE A 11 8.98 -19.19 -18.56
C PHE A 11 9.99 -20.02 -19.36
N GLN A 12 9.69 -20.28 -20.64
CA GLN A 12 10.58 -21.00 -21.54
C GLN A 12 11.88 -20.22 -21.81
N HIS A 13 11.78 -18.90 -21.87
CA HIS A 13 12.90 -18.01 -22.12
C HIS A 13 12.97 -16.95 -21.01
N VAL A 14 14.15 -16.82 -20.40
CA VAL A 14 14.46 -15.79 -19.40
C VAL A 14 15.87 -15.28 -19.69
N GLU A 15 15.98 -14.02 -20.07
CA GLU A 15 17.27 -13.41 -20.40
C GLU A 15 17.32 -11.94 -19.97
N LYS A 16 18.51 -11.32 -20.05
CA LYS A 16 18.65 -9.89 -19.74
C LYS A 16 18.05 -9.04 -20.87
N LEU A 17 17.52 -7.87 -20.52
CA LEU A 17 16.93 -6.95 -21.49
C LEU A 17 17.90 -6.58 -22.61
N HIS A 18 19.17 -6.35 -22.27
CA HIS A 18 20.22 -6.08 -23.27
C HIS A 18 20.30 -7.19 -24.33
N THR A 19 20.44 -8.45 -23.90
CA THR A 19 20.54 -9.62 -24.77
C THR A 19 19.27 -9.84 -25.59
N TYR A 20 18.10 -9.61 -24.99
CA TYR A 20 16.82 -9.71 -25.68
C TYR A 20 16.71 -8.70 -26.84
N LEU A 21 17.12 -7.44 -26.59
CA LEU A 21 17.07 -6.37 -27.58
C LEU A 21 18.05 -6.60 -28.73
N GLU A 22 19.28 -7.05 -28.46
CA GLU A 22 20.26 -7.40 -29.49
C GLU A 22 19.72 -8.49 -30.44
N LYS A 23 19.06 -9.51 -29.89
CA LYS A 23 18.45 -10.58 -30.69
C LYS A 23 17.26 -10.10 -31.52
N ARG A 24 16.48 -9.16 -31.00
CA ARG A 24 15.27 -8.64 -31.66
C ARG A 24 15.60 -7.65 -32.78
N ASN A 25 16.53 -6.75 -32.54
CA ASN A 25 16.85 -5.66 -33.48
C ASN A 25 17.90 -6.08 -34.52
N GLY A 26 18.59 -7.21 -34.32
CA GLY A 26 19.64 -7.70 -35.22
C GLY A 26 20.90 -6.84 -35.22
N GLU A 27 20.96 -5.80 -34.38
CA GLU A 27 22.07 -4.87 -34.24
C GLU A 27 22.38 -4.64 -32.75
N ILE A 28 23.64 -4.35 -32.45
CA ILE A 28 24.09 -4.01 -31.09
C ILE A 28 23.51 -2.63 -30.72
N CYS A 29 22.61 -2.61 -29.75
CA CYS A 29 22.10 -1.37 -29.18
C CYS A 29 23.25 -0.62 -28.50
N LYS A 30 23.56 0.61 -28.95
CA LYS A 30 24.61 1.44 -28.36
C LYS A 30 24.10 2.08 -27.07
N PHE A 31 24.31 1.41 -25.94
CA PHE A 31 24.04 1.97 -24.62
C PHE A 31 25.21 2.83 -24.13
N ASP A 32 24.92 3.90 -23.38
CA ASP A 32 25.91 4.46 -22.47
C ASP A 32 26.07 3.55 -21.25
N ALA A 33 27.19 3.68 -20.51
CA ALA A 33 27.49 2.79 -19.38
C ALA A 33 26.37 2.73 -18.32
N GLU A 34 25.67 3.85 -18.10
CA GLU A 34 24.56 3.97 -17.16
C GLU A 34 23.31 3.19 -17.64
N SER A 35 22.99 3.31 -18.92
CA SER A 35 21.85 2.64 -19.55
C SER A 35 22.11 1.15 -19.76
N GLU A 36 23.37 0.76 -19.93
CA GLU A 36 23.79 -0.64 -20.02
C GLU A 36 23.64 -1.34 -18.66
N GLU A 37 24.10 -0.71 -17.57
CA GLU A 37 23.89 -1.23 -16.22
C GLU A 37 22.39 -1.35 -15.91
N PHE A 38 21.61 -0.33 -16.29
CA PHE A 38 20.15 -0.34 -16.15
C PHE A 38 19.50 -1.51 -16.90
N ALA A 39 19.82 -1.68 -18.18
CA ALA A 39 19.27 -2.76 -19.00
C ALA A 39 19.69 -4.14 -18.48
N ASN A 40 20.93 -4.28 -18.00
CA ASN A 40 21.43 -5.52 -17.41
C ASN A 40 20.75 -5.89 -16.09
N GLY A 41 20.20 -4.90 -15.37
CA GLY A 41 19.41 -5.09 -14.15
C GLY A 41 17.98 -5.59 -14.40
N ILE A 42 17.53 -5.61 -15.66
CA ILE A 42 16.18 -6.04 -16.05
C ILE A 42 16.26 -7.40 -16.76
N LEU A 43 15.42 -8.32 -16.31
CA LEU A 43 15.18 -9.62 -16.93
C LEU A 43 13.87 -9.57 -17.71
N VAL A 44 13.91 -10.10 -18.93
CA VAL A 44 12.76 -10.30 -19.81
C VAL A 44 12.42 -11.78 -19.79
N ALA A 45 11.17 -12.10 -19.50
CA ALA A 45 10.66 -13.45 -19.47
C ALA A 45 9.44 -13.60 -20.39
N PHE A 46 9.43 -14.66 -21.20
CA PHE A 46 8.38 -14.92 -22.19
C PHE A 46 8.31 -16.40 -22.55
N ASN A 47 7.19 -16.80 -23.14
CA ASN A 47 6.92 -18.20 -23.53
C ASN A 47 6.89 -18.42 -25.04
N ASP A 48 6.64 -17.38 -25.84
CA ASP A 48 6.61 -17.52 -27.30
C ASP A 48 8.02 -17.43 -27.89
N ALA A 49 8.48 -18.47 -28.57
CA ALA A 49 9.77 -18.48 -29.26
C ALA A 49 9.85 -17.44 -30.40
N ASN A 50 8.71 -17.00 -30.94
CA ASN A 50 8.64 -15.96 -31.96
C ASN A 50 8.69 -14.55 -31.38
N ASN A 51 8.80 -14.39 -30.07
CA ASN A 51 8.78 -13.08 -29.43
C ASN A 51 10.01 -12.19 -29.77
N HIS A 52 11.01 -12.76 -30.44
CA HIS A 52 12.13 -12.03 -31.02
C HIS A 52 11.85 -11.49 -32.43
N ARG A 53 10.81 -11.98 -33.12
CA ARG A 53 10.49 -11.56 -34.48
C ARG A 53 9.80 -10.20 -34.43
N LEU A 54 10.37 -9.24 -35.16
CA LEU A 54 9.66 -8.03 -35.53
C LEU A 54 8.44 -8.47 -36.35
N THR A 55 7.23 -8.24 -35.85
CA THR A 55 6.02 -8.46 -36.65
C THR A 55 6.09 -7.52 -37.86
N ALA A 56 6.23 -8.10 -39.05
CA ALA A 56 6.24 -7.37 -40.32
C ALA A 56 4.87 -6.73 -40.67
N ASP A 57 3.83 -7.02 -39.88
CA ASP A 57 2.46 -6.59 -40.15
C ASP A 57 2.15 -5.25 -39.51
N GLY A 58 2.54 -4.19 -40.22
CA GLY A 58 2.19 -2.80 -39.91
C GLY A 58 2.72 -1.80 -40.93
N HIS A 59 3.71 -2.19 -41.74
CA HIS A 59 4.15 -1.41 -42.89
C HIS A 59 3.71 -2.12 -44.17
N THR A 60 2.52 -1.79 -44.66
CA THR A 60 2.26 -1.79 -46.09
C THR A 60 3.23 -0.79 -46.74
N THR A 61 4.43 -1.26 -47.07
CA THR A 61 5.30 -0.60 -48.03
C THR A 61 4.69 -0.77 -49.41
N SER A 62 3.75 0.11 -49.75
CA SER A 62 3.52 0.47 -51.14
C SER A 62 4.62 1.44 -51.55
N SER A 63 5.30 1.07 -52.61
CA SER A 63 6.43 1.73 -53.23
C SER A 63 6.21 3.22 -53.57
N ALA A 64 7.31 3.96 -53.53
CA ALA A 64 7.56 5.24 -54.19
C ALA A 64 6.85 6.50 -53.63
N SER A 65 7.57 7.24 -52.79
CA SER A 65 8.05 8.60 -53.10
C SER A 65 8.73 9.22 -51.89
N SER A 66 9.88 9.80 -52.15
CA SER A 66 10.69 10.59 -51.23
C SER A 66 9.89 11.76 -50.65
N THR A 67 9.42 11.61 -49.42
CA THR A 67 8.98 12.74 -48.59
C THR A 67 9.36 12.44 -47.15
N GLN A 68 10.20 13.28 -46.56
CA GLN A 68 10.57 13.21 -45.14
C GLN A 68 9.32 13.42 -44.28
N HIS A 69 8.61 12.34 -43.96
CA HIS A 69 7.57 12.39 -42.94
C HIS A 69 8.25 12.35 -41.58
N SER A 70 8.30 13.51 -40.91
CA SER A 70 8.65 13.61 -39.50
C SER A 70 7.67 12.73 -38.71
N THR A 71 8.15 11.61 -38.17
CA THR A 71 7.37 10.79 -37.25
C THR A 71 6.96 11.65 -36.05
N PRO A 72 5.67 11.65 -35.66
CA PRO A 72 5.22 12.42 -34.51
C PRO A 72 5.98 11.93 -33.27
N ARG A 73 6.60 12.87 -32.54
CA ARG A 73 7.35 12.55 -31.31
C ARG A 73 6.38 12.13 -30.22
N VAL A 74 6.07 10.84 -30.14
CA VAL A 74 5.28 10.28 -29.03
C VAL A 74 6.15 10.27 -27.78
N THR A 75 5.61 10.78 -26.68
CA THR A 75 6.31 10.79 -25.40
C THR A 75 6.18 9.45 -24.68
N LEU A 76 7.14 9.10 -23.82
CA LEU A 76 7.05 7.89 -22.99
C LEU A 76 5.77 7.86 -22.15
N PHE A 77 5.30 9.03 -21.71
CA PHE A 77 4.11 9.15 -20.89
C PHE A 77 2.87 8.70 -21.66
N GLU A 78 2.72 9.16 -22.91
CA GLU A 78 1.63 8.75 -23.80
C GLU A 78 1.70 7.27 -24.13
N ILE A 79 2.89 6.70 -24.36
CA ILE A 79 3.05 5.26 -24.63
C ILE A 79 2.59 4.45 -23.41
N ILE A 80 3.02 4.82 -22.21
CA ILE A 80 2.65 4.10 -20.98
C ILE A 80 1.15 4.22 -20.72
N ASP A 81 0.58 5.42 -20.89
CA ASP A 81 -0.85 5.63 -20.71
C ASP A 81 -1.65 4.81 -21.72
N HIS A 82 -1.19 4.73 -22.97
CA HIS A 82 -1.77 3.88 -24.00
C HIS A 82 -1.63 2.38 -23.70
N VAL A 83 -0.48 1.92 -23.17
CA VAL A 83 -0.27 0.52 -22.75
C VAL A 83 -1.26 0.14 -21.66
N VAL A 84 -1.40 0.96 -20.61
CA VAL A 84 -2.35 0.69 -19.53
C VAL A 84 -3.76 0.69 -20.10
N GLU A 85 -4.08 1.62 -21.01
CA GLU A 85 -5.38 1.68 -21.66
C GLU A 85 -5.72 0.41 -22.41
N LEU A 86 -4.81 -0.01 -23.27
CA LEU A 86 -4.90 -1.22 -24.06
C LEU A 86 -5.07 -2.48 -23.19
N LEU A 87 -4.28 -2.65 -22.14
CA LEU A 87 -4.34 -3.82 -21.25
C LEU A 87 -5.68 -3.90 -20.49
N VAL A 88 -6.18 -2.77 -19.99
CA VAL A 88 -7.45 -2.70 -19.24
C VAL A 88 -8.64 -2.97 -20.17
N LEU A 89 -8.64 -2.41 -21.37
CA LEU A 89 -9.73 -2.59 -22.33
C LEU A 89 -9.75 -4.00 -22.94
N ARG A 90 -8.58 -4.64 -23.11
CA ARG A 90 -8.49 -6.06 -23.51
C ARG A 90 -8.89 -7.03 -22.40
N GLY A 91 -9.00 -6.56 -21.15
CA GLY A 91 -9.30 -7.42 -20.00
C GLY A 91 -8.15 -8.36 -19.62
N GLU A 92 -6.92 -8.02 -20.03
CA GLU A 92 -5.73 -8.82 -19.73
C GLU A 92 -5.28 -8.58 -18.28
N SER A 93 -5.06 -9.66 -17.54
CA SER A 93 -4.46 -9.58 -16.20
C SER A 93 -2.97 -9.28 -16.37
N ASN A 94 -2.59 -8.04 -16.06
CA ASN A 94 -1.23 -7.53 -16.13
C ASN A 94 -0.98 -6.62 -14.93
N ILE A 95 0.24 -6.59 -14.41
CA ILE A 95 0.62 -5.72 -13.29
C ILE A 95 0.35 -4.23 -13.58
N LEU A 96 0.47 -3.82 -14.85
CA LEU A 96 0.22 -2.45 -15.27
C LEU A 96 -1.28 -2.09 -15.27
N SER A 97 -2.18 -3.07 -15.46
CA SER A 97 -3.63 -2.85 -15.40
C SER A 97 -4.16 -2.79 -13.96
N LEU A 98 -3.40 -3.28 -12.97
CA LEU A 98 -3.77 -3.19 -11.56
C LEU A 98 -3.98 -1.73 -11.13
N GLY A 99 -5.14 -1.45 -10.55
CA GLY A 99 -5.51 -0.11 -10.09
C GLY A 99 -6.36 0.69 -11.05
N PHE A 100 -6.58 0.16 -12.25
CA PHE A 100 -7.43 0.74 -13.28
C PHE A 100 -8.61 -0.20 -13.59
N ARG A 101 -9.70 0.37 -14.07
CA ARG A 101 -10.84 -0.39 -14.59
C ARG A 101 -11.55 0.39 -15.71
N PRO A 102 -12.28 -0.28 -16.61
CA PRO A 102 -13.11 0.40 -17.59
C PRO A 102 -14.08 1.37 -16.91
N LEU A 103 -14.22 2.55 -17.51
CA LEU A 103 -15.05 3.62 -17.01
C LEU A 103 -16.52 3.18 -17.01
N LYS A 104 -17.16 3.24 -15.85
CA LYS A 104 -18.62 3.10 -15.73
C LYS A 104 -19.28 4.48 -15.87
N ASP A 105 -20.57 4.51 -16.20
CA ASP A 105 -21.36 5.69 -16.61
C ASP A 105 -21.23 6.97 -15.75
N PHE A 106 -20.71 6.87 -14.51
CA PHE A 106 -20.51 7.99 -13.58
C PHE A 106 -19.10 8.07 -12.96
N GLY A 107 -18.10 7.41 -13.56
CA GLY A 107 -16.72 7.40 -13.08
C GLY A 107 -15.96 8.68 -13.42
N ALA A 108 -14.94 9.01 -12.63
CA ALA A 108 -14.00 10.08 -12.96
C ALA A 108 -12.87 9.50 -13.83
N GLY A 109 -12.85 9.89 -15.11
CA GLY A 109 -11.82 9.48 -16.05
C GLY A 109 -10.41 9.89 -15.60
N VAL A 110 -9.41 9.14 -16.04
CA VAL A 110 -8.00 9.47 -15.81
C VAL A 110 -7.54 10.48 -16.87
N ALA A 111 -6.89 11.57 -16.46
CA ALA A 111 -6.37 12.56 -17.39
C ALA A 111 -5.34 11.91 -18.35
N GLY A 112 -5.60 11.98 -19.66
CA GLY A 112 -4.74 11.41 -20.70
C GLY A 112 -5.07 9.98 -21.12
N MET A 113 -6.04 9.31 -20.50
CA MET A 113 -6.50 7.96 -20.87
C MET A 113 -7.99 7.96 -21.16
N HIS A 114 -8.42 7.25 -22.20
CA HIS A 114 -9.82 7.23 -22.60
C HIS A 114 -10.53 5.98 -22.06
N GLY A 115 -11.78 6.15 -21.62
CA GLY A 115 -12.62 5.02 -21.21
C GLY A 115 -12.17 4.27 -19.95
N ILE A 116 -11.31 4.85 -19.11
CA ILE A 116 -10.76 4.21 -17.90
C ILE A 116 -10.85 5.13 -16.68
N GLU A 117 -11.12 4.53 -15.53
CA GLU A 117 -11.00 5.19 -14.22
C GLU A 117 -9.94 4.53 -13.32
N ALA A 118 -9.25 5.35 -12.51
CA ALA A 118 -8.25 4.89 -11.55
C ALA A 118 -8.89 4.60 -10.18
N VAL A 119 -8.92 3.31 -9.79
CA VAL A 119 -9.43 2.79 -8.50
C VAL A 119 -8.37 2.85 -7.40
N PHE A 120 -7.08 2.77 -7.74
CA PHE A 120 -5.95 3.05 -6.84
C PHE A 120 -4.69 3.38 -7.65
N PRO A 121 -3.75 4.17 -7.10
CA PRO A 121 -2.54 4.54 -7.83
C PRO A 121 -1.65 3.31 -8.08
N ASN A 122 -1.20 3.14 -9.31
CA ASN A 122 -0.20 2.14 -9.67
C ASN A 122 1.20 2.78 -9.62
N THR A 123 2.02 2.39 -8.63
CA THR A 123 3.37 2.93 -8.46
C THR A 123 4.33 2.47 -9.54
N ILE A 124 4.03 1.37 -10.24
CA ILE A 124 4.86 0.84 -11.33
C ILE A 124 4.67 1.68 -12.60
N VAL A 125 3.45 2.12 -12.88
CA VAL A 125 3.19 3.12 -13.94
C VAL A 125 3.97 4.41 -13.68
N SER A 126 4.09 4.83 -12.42
CA SER A 126 4.93 5.98 -12.05
C SER A 126 6.43 5.70 -12.22
N LEU A 127 6.87 4.47 -11.93
CA LEU A 127 8.26 4.03 -12.12
C LEU A 127 8.65 4.05 -13.60
N LEU A 128 7.78 3.57 -14.48
CA LEU A 128 8.02 3.55 -15.93
C LEU A 128 8.15 4.96 -16.52
N LYS A 129 7.61 6.00 -15.88
CA LYS A 129 7.72 7.39 -16.33
C LYS A 129 9.04 8.08 -15.94
N THR A 130 9.97 7.36 -15.29
CA THR A 130 11.26 7.91 -14.83
C THR A 130 12.30 8.06 -15.94
N LEU A 131 13.35 8.86 -15.69
CA LEU A 131 14.41 9.17 -16.66
C LEU A 131 15.11 7.94 -17.27
N PRO A 132 15.45 6.86 -16.53
CA PRO A 132 16.08 5.69 -17.13
C PRO A 132 15.24 5.06 -18.24
N TRP A 133 13.91 4.99 -18.06
CA TRP A 133 12.99 4.52 -19.08
C TRP A 133 12.85 5.49 -20.26
N GLN A 134 12.98 6.80 -20.02
CA GLN A 134 13.00 7.80 -21.10
C GLN A 134 14.29 7.72 -21.92
N LYS A 135 15.43 7.45 -21.28
CA LYS A 135 16.69 7.15 -21.98
C LYS A 135 16.54 5.86 -22.79
N LEU A 136 15.98 4.81 -22.20
CA LEU A 136 15.72 3.55 -22.90
C LEU A 136 14.83 3.74 -24.14
N LEU A 137 13.73 4.51 -24.03
CA LEU A 137 12.87 4.84 -25.17
C LEU A 137 13.64 5.50 -26.33
N LYS A 138 14.62 6.37 -26.04
CA LYS A 138 15.44 7.01 -27.08
C LYS A 138 16.35 6.02 -27.80
N ILE A 139 16.68 4.90 -27.17
CA ILE A 139 17.59 3.88 -27.72
C ILE A 139 16.82 2.85 -28.53
N ILE A 140 15.71 2.31 -27.99
CA ILE A 140 14.97 1.20 -28.61
C ILE A 140 13.74 1.67 -29.40
N GLY A 141 13.27 2.89 -29.16
CA GLY A 141 12.10 3.43 -29.84
C GLY A 141 10.75 2.99 -29.23
N PRO A 142 9.65 3.61 -29.71
CA PRO A 142 8.33 3.47 -29.11
C PRO A 142 7.69 2.08 -29.31
N ALA A 143 7.92 1.47 -30.48
CA ALA A 143 7.34 0.17 -30.81
C ALA A 143 7.89 -0.94 -29.90
N ASP A 144 9.18 -0.92 -29.60
CA ASP A 144 9.81 -1.90 -28.72
C ASP A 144 9.40 -1.72 -27.26
N ILE A 145 9.25 -0.48 -26.77
CA ILE A 145 8.69 -0.23 -25.42
C ILE A 145 7.26 -0.77 -25.32
N LEU A 146 6.42 -0.50 -26.32
CA LEU A 146 5.05 -1.00 -26.36
C LEU A 146 5.04 -2.54 -26.28
N HIS A 147 5.80 -3.19 -27.17
CA HIS A 147 5.92 -4.65 -27.21
C HIS A 147 6.44 -5.25 -25.90
N LEU A 148 7.48 -4.66 -25.30
CA LEU A 148 8.03 -5.12 -24.01
C LEU A 148 6.97 -5.07 -22.90
N LEU A 149 6.15 -4.03 -22.86
CA LEU A 149 5.18 -3.87 -21.78
C LEU A 149 3.89 -4.68 -21.98
N THR A 150 3.54 -5.04 -23.22
CA THR A 150 2.34 -5.84 -23.54
C THR A 150 2.63 -7.33 -23.66
N GLU A 151 3.67 -7.72 -24.41
CA GLU A 151 3.93 -9.13 -24.77
C GLU A 151 4.97 -9.83 -23.88
N THR A 152 5.64 -9.09 -22.98
CA THR A 152 6.68 -9.66 -22.10
C THR A 152 6.42 -9.45 -20.62
N SER A 153 6.97 -10.35 -19.80
CA SER A 153 7.03 -10.17 -18.34
C SER A 153 8.40 -9.64 -17.93
N LEU A 154 8.44 -8.40 -17.45
CA LEU A 154 9.67 -7.75 -17.03
C LEU A 154 9.89 -7.89 -15.52
N PHE A 155 11.13 -8.24 -15.12
CA PHE A 155 11.54 -8.34 -13.72
C PHE A 155 12.82 -7.54 -13.48
N CYS A 156 12.81 -6.68 -12.47
CA CYS A 156 14.01 -5.97 -12.03
C CYS A 156 14.68 -6.70 -10.86
N SER A 157 16.00 -6.82 -10.93
CA SER A 157 16.80 -7.40 -9.85
C SER A 157 17.02 -6.40 -8.72
N LEU A 158 16.73 -6.81 -7.48
CA LEU A 158 16.95 -6.01 -6.28
C LEU A 158 18.21 -6.47 -5.52
N PRO A 159 18.84 -5.59 -4.70
CA PRO A 159 20.08 -5.91 -3.99
C PRO A 159 19.97 -7.07 -2.99
N ASN A 160 18.76 -7.39 -2.54
CA ASN A 160 18.48 -8.48 -1.62
C ASN A 160 18.22 -9.83 -2.32
N ASN A 161 18.66 -9.98 -3.58
CA ASN A 161 18.41 -11.15 -4.43
C ASN A 161 16.91 -11.44 -4.70
N CYS A 162 16.02 -10.49 -4.41
CA CYS A 162 14.62 -10.55 -4.82
C CYS A 162 14.45 -9.98 -6.23
N LEU A 163 13.37 -10.40 -6.88
CA LEU A 163 12.94 -9.86 -8.16
C LEU A 163 11.67 -9.05 -7.96
N PHE A 164 11.62 -7.89 -8.60
CA PHE A 164 10.46 -6.99 -8.63
C PHE A 164 9.84 -7.02 -10.02
N GLN A 165 8.62 -7.52 -10.14
CA GLN A 165 7.95 -7.59 -11.43
C GLN A 165 7.38 -6.22 -11.83
N ILE A 166 7.65 -5.80 -13.06
CA ILE A 166 7.28 -4.50 -13.64
C ILE A 166 6.10 -4.65 -14.61
N SER A 167 6.09 -5.68 -15.44
CA SER A 167 5.03 -5.92 -16.42
C SER A 167 4.71 -7.42 -16.57
N GLY A 168 3.65 -7.70 -17.32
CA GLY A 168 3.17 -9.05 -17.60
C GLY A 168 2.17 -9.55 -16.56
N HIS A 169 1.75 -10.79 -16.74
CA HIS A 169 0.78 -11.44 -15.87
C HIS A 169 1.34 -11.54 -14.43
N PRO A 170 0.55 -11.19 -13.39
CA PRO A 170 1.05 -11.23 -12.02
C PRO A 170 1.62 -12.60 -11.67
N PHE A 171 2.91 -12.66 -11.36
CA PHE A 171 3.59 -13.94 -11.11
C PHE A 171 2.96 -14.71 -9.92
N ALA A 172 2.40 -13.98 -8.95
CA ALA A 172 1.71 -14.57 -7.80
C ALA A 172 0.41 -15.32 -8.16
N GLU A 173 -0.17 -15.05 -9.32
CA GLU A 173 -1.39 -15.70 -9.83
C GLU A 173 -1.08 -16.90 -10.74
N LEU A 174 0.20 -17.08 -11.11
CA LEU A 174 0.61 -18.23 -11.91
C LEU A 174 0.47 -19.55 -11.13
N PRO A 175 0.08 -20.64 -11.80
CA PRO A 175 -0.01 -21.94 -11.17
C PRO A 175 1.36 -22.38 -10.64
N LYS A 176 1.37 -22.97 -9.44
CA LYS A 176 2.62 -23.44 -8.81
C LYS A 176 3.30 -24.46 -9.74
N PRO A 177 4.60 -24.29 -10.03
CA PRO A 177 5.29 -25.15 -10.97
C PRO A 177 5.54 -26.51 -10.32
N SER A 178 5.20 -27.60 -11.00
CA SER A 178 5.36 -28.98 -10.51
C SER A 178 6.82 -29.49 -10.62
N SER A 179 7.81 -28.60 -10.50
CA SER A 179 9.22 -28.99 -10.60
C SER A 179 9.73 -29.59 -9.28
N ALA A 180 10.64 -30.56 -9.37
CA ALA A 180 11.30 -31.16 -8.20
C ALA A 180 12.04 -30.09 -7.36
N PHE A 181 12.62 -29.09 -8.03
CA PHE A 181 13.27 -27.95 -7.39
C PHE A 181 12.30 -27.14 -6.52
N THR A 182 11.08 -26.88 -7.01
CA THR A 182 10.07 -26.11 -6.27
C THR A 182 9.63 -26.83 -5.00
N LYS A 183 9.52 -28.16 -5.05
CA LYS A 183 9.16 -28.99 -3.88
C LYS A 183 10.25 -28.92 -2.81
N GLU A 184 11.52 -29.04 -3.20
CA GLU A 184 12.66 -28.96 -2.29
C GLU A 184 12.80 -27.55 -1.68
N TRP A 185 12.64 -26.51 -2.50
CA TRP A 185 12.71 -25.13 -2.04
C TRP A 185 11.57 -24.76 -1.07
N LEU A 186 10.34 -25.19 -1.34
CA LEU A 186 9.21 -25.01 -0.43
C LEU A 186 9.44 -25.71 0.91
N LYS A 187 10.04 -26.91 0.89
CA LYS A 187 10.40 -27.66 2.10
C LYS A 187 11.44 -26.92 2.94
N CYS A 188 12.52 -26.41 2.32
CA CYS A 188 13.53 -25.60 3.01
C CYS A 188 12.95 -24.29 3.60
N LEU A 189 12.00 -23.65 2.91
CA LEU A 189 11.31 -22.46 3.44
C LEU A 189 10.43 -22.80 4.63
N HIS A 190 9.73 -23.94 4.59
CA HIS A 190 8.89 -24.41 5.69
C HIS A 190 9.73 -24.75 6.93
N GLU A 191 10.89 -25.36 6.73
CA GLU A 191 11.84 -25.69 7.80
C GLU A 191 12.47 -24.43 8.44
N LYS A 192 12.77 -23.40 7.64
CA LYS A 192 13.31 -22.11 8.14
C LYS A 192 12.29 -21.24 8.87
N ASN A 193 11.01 -21.35 8.52
CA ASN A 193 9.94 -20.52 9.08
C ASN A 193 9.17 -21.21 10.23
N MET A 194 9.56 -22.41 10.66
CA MET A 194 8.99 -23.00 11.87
C MET A 194 9.44 -22.20 13.11
N PRO A 195 8.51 -21.70 13.94
CA PRO A 195 8.88 -21.29 15.29
C PRO A 195 9.42 -22.52 16.02
N GLN A 196 10.60 -22.38 16.62
CA GLN A 196 11.21 -23.39 17.50
C GLN A 196 10.14 -23.84 18.51
N ARG A 197 9.59 -25.03 18.29
CA ARG A 197 8.54 -25.60 19.14
C ARG A 197 9.23 -25.97 20.45
N GLY A 198 9.23 -25.04 21.40
CA GLY A 198 9.62 -25.30 22.78
C GLY A 198 8.92 -26.58 23.23
N LYS A 199 9.68 -27.47 23.86
CA LYS A 199 9.24 -28.79 24.34
C LYS A 199 7.81 -28.71 24.88
N LYS A 200 6.91 -29.51 24.29
CA LYS A 200 5.58 -29.80 24.82
C LYS A 200 5.75 -30.07 26.32
N ARG A 201 5.18 -29.22 27.17
CA ARG A 201 4.86 -29.62 28.54
C ARG A 201 3.62 -30.49 28.42
N ASP A 202 3.70 -31.66 29.03
CA ASP A 202 2.57 -32.57 29.18
C ASP A 202 1.40 -31.81 29.81
N LEU A 203 0.29 -31.77 29.10
CA LEU A 203 -0.99 -31.36 29.64
C LEU A 203 -1.61 -32.63 30.22
N ASP A 204 -1.52 -32.74 31.53
CA ASP A 204 -2.22 -33.74 32.31
C ASP A 204 -3.71 -33.72 32.03
N LYS A 205 -4.26 -34.93 32.03
CA LYS A 205 -5.67 -35.28 31.93
C LYS A 205 -6.49 -34.45 32.92
N ILE A 206 -7.54 -33.81 32.44
CA ILE A 206 -8.65 -33.34 33.28
C ILE A 206 -9.87 -34.14 32.85
N ASP A 207 -10.42 -34.85 33.82
CA ASP A 207 -11.47 -35.84 33.69
C ASP A 207 -12.78 -35.23 33.18
N GLU A 208 -13.36 -35.89 32.18
CA GLU A 208 -14.74 -35.74 31.73
C GLU A 208 -15.69 -36.35 32.78
N GLU A 209 -15.92 -35.67 33.89
CA GLU A 209 -17.06 -35.98 34.74
C GLU A 209 -17.36 -34.76 35.60
N ASN A 210 -18.33 -33.95 35.15
CA ASN A 210 -19.24 -33.09 35.92
C ASN A 210 -19.76 -31.94 35.03
N LEU A 211 -20.77 -32.24 34.22
CA LEU A 211 -21.57 -31.24 33.52
C LEU A 211 -22.79 -30.90 34.41
N PRO A 212 -22.95 -29.66 34.94
CA PRO A 212 -24.22 -29.29 35.55
C PRO A 212 -25.23 -28.98 34.43
N GLN A 213 -26.24 -29.84 34.33
CA GLN A 213 -27.49 -29.54 33.61
C GLN A 213 -28.24 -28.44 34.36
N THR A 214 -28.34 -27.24 33.80
CA THR A 214 -29.37 -26.27 34.22
C THR A 214 -29.97 -25.51 33.03
N THR A 215 -31.15 -25.98 32.65
CA THR A 215 -32.37 -25.21 32.29
C THR A 215 -32.25 -24.01 31.34
N LYS A 216 -32.83 -24.22 30.16
CA LYS A 216 -33.37 -23.20 29.25
C LYS A 216 -34.25 -22.20 30.02
N ARG A 217 -33.78 -20.97 30.20
CA ARG A 217 -34.61 -19.78 30.43
C ARG A 217 -34.11 -18.63 29.57
N ALA A 218 -35.05 -17.97 28.90
CA ALA A 218 -34.81 -16.76 28.13
C ALA A 218 -34.09 -15.72 29.00
N ALA A 219 -32.94 -15.24 28.55
CA ALA A 219 -32.19 -14.20 29.23
C ALA A 219 -31.75 -13.17 28.21
N GLY A 220 -32.09 -11.91 28.48
CA GLY A 220 -31.66 -10.75 27.73
C GLY A 220 -30.14 -10.69 27.58
N PHE A 221 -29.71 -9.93 26.59
CA PHE A 221 -28.32 -9.67 26.23
C PHE A 221 -27.54 -9.12 27.44
N ILE A 222 -26.92 -10.01 28.22
CA ILE A 222 -25.85 -9.66 29.14
C ILE A 222 -24.60 -9.55 28.26
N PRO A 223 -23.97 -8.37 28.11
CA PRO A 223 -22.73 -8.28 27.35
C PRO A 223 -21.71 -9.17 28.03
N SER A 224 -21.29 -10.24 27.36
CA SER A 224 -20.09 -10.96 27.75
C SER A 224 -18.99 -9.93 27.92
N LYS A 225 -18.32 -9.92 29.08
CA LYS A 225 -17.24 -8.96 29.37
C LYS A 225 -16.22 -9.04 28.23
N LEU A 226 -16.18 -8.01 27.36
CA LEU A 226 -15.13 -7.92 26.35
C LEU A 226 -13.79 -7.88 27.08
N THR A 227 -12.95 -8.87 26.84
CA THR A 227 -11.59 -8.91 27.40
C THR A 227 -10.67 -8.06 26.54
N ASN A 228 -9.58 -7.53 27.11
CA ASN A 228 -8.60 -6.79 26.32
C ASN A 228 -7.98 -7.65 25.19
N SER A 229 -7.98 -8.97 25.36
CA SER A 229 -7.54 -9.94 24.36
C SER A 229 -8.48 -10.04 23.16
N SER A 230 -9.78 -9.80 23.34
CA SER A 230 -10.79 -9.94 22.28
C SER A 230 -10.91 -8.70 21.39
N ILE A 231 -10.34 -7.56 21.81
CA ILE A 231 -10.41 -6.31 21.05
C ILE A 231 -9.20 -6.22 20.12
N ILE A 232 -9.43 -6.45 18.83
CA ILE A 232 -8.40 -6.39 17.79
C ILE A 232 -8.36 -4.99 17.17
N ILE A 233 -7.15 -4.44 17.04
CA ILE A 233 -6.91 -3.19 16.32
C ILE A 233 -6.99 -3.46 14.81
N PRO A 234 -7.88 -2.78 14.06
CA PRO A 234 -8.11 -3.03 12.64
C PRO A 234 -6.98 -2.45 11.78
N ARG A 235 -5.78 -3.05 11.88
CA ARG A 235 -4.56 -2.61 11.20
C ARG A 235 -4.72 -2.61 9.68
N PHE A 236 -5.58 -3.46 9.13
CA PHE A 236 -5.86 -3.48 7.69
C PHE A 236 -6.30 -2.12 7.13
N LYS A 237 -6.87 -1.22 7.97
CA LYS A 237 -7.29 0.13 7.57
C LYS A 237 -6.14 1.06 7.15
N ILE A 238 -4.88 0.72 7.44
CA ILE A 238 -3.72 1.52 7.01
C ILE A 238 -3.30 1.19 5.57
N PHE A 239 -3.65 0.01 5.05
CA PHE A 239 -3.24 -0.41 3.72
C PHE A 239 -4.13 0.23 2.64
N TYR A 240 -3.51 0.58 1.50
CA TYR A 240 -4.19 1.13 0.33
C TYR A 240 -4.92 2.46 0.57
N LYS A 241 -4.62 3.15 1.68
CA LYS A 241 -5.24 4.44 1.99
C LYS A 241 -4.76 5.51 1.01
N ARG A 242 -5.72 6.16 0.35
CA ARG A 242 -5.45 7.30 -0.53
C ARG A 242 -5.19 8.57 0.29
N GLN A 243 -4.28 9.40 -0.21
CA GLN A 243 -4.12 10.77 0.25
C GLN A 243 -5.46 11.53 0.11
N ILE A 244 -5.80 12.30 1.14
CA ILE A 244 -7.01 13.12 1.15
C ILE A 244 -6.64 14.51 0.63
N HIS A 245 -7.46 15.04 -0.27
CA HIS A 245 -7.28 16.36 -0.85
C HIS A 245 -8.38 17.31 -0.39
N SER A 246 -8.01 18.57 -0.19
CA SER A 246 -8.96 19.67 -0.01
C SER A 246 -9.73 19.94 -1.30
N SER A 247 -10.83 20.70 -1.22
CA SER A 247 -11.53 21.25 -2.39
C SER A 247 -10.59 22.03 -3.33
N THR A 248 -9.50 22.57 -2.78
CA THR A 248 -8.43 23.26 -3.52
C THR A 248 -7.33 22.34 -4.07
N ARG A 249 -7.54 21.01 -4.08
CA ARG A 249 -6.57 19.96 -4.48
C ARG A 249 -5.25 19.94 -3.71
N LYS A 250 -5.20 20.57 -2.53
CA LYS A 250 -4.05 20.47 -1.62
C LYS A 250 -4.16 19.23 -0.73
N VAL A 251 -3.06 18.51 -0.54
CA VAL A 251 -2.99 17.37 0.38
C VAL A 251 -3.28 17.82 1.80
N ILE A 252 -4.22 17.14 2.46
CA ILE A 252 -4.57 17.36 3.86
C ILE A 252 -3.74 16.41 4.73
N TYR A 253 -3.12 16.95 5.78
CA TYR A 253 -2.37 16.18 6.78
C TYR A 253 -3.12 16.16 8.11
N GLY A 254 -3.01 15.04 8.84
CA GLY A 254 -3.66 14.87 10.14
C GLY A 254 -5.18 14.66 10.04
N LEU A 255 -5.89 14.91 11.16
CA LEU A 255 -7.35 14.93 11.17
C LEU A 255 -7.86 16.09 10.29
N PRO A 256 -8.98 15.91 9.56
CA PRO A 256 -9.46 16.89 8.59
C PRO A 256 -9.69 18.25 9.25
N GLN A 257 -8.98 19.27 8.75
CA GLN A 257 -8.96 20.59 9.36
C GLN A 257 -10.30 21.31 9.20
N ASN A 258 -11.23 21.14 10.13
CA ASN A 258 -12.41 22.01 10.19
C ASN A 258 -12.08 23.23 11.05
N ARG A 259 -12.33 24.46 10.58
CA ARG A 259 -12.01 25.69 11.32
C ARG A 259 -12.80 25.85 12.65
N LYS A 260 -13.60 24.84 13.03
CA LYS A 260 -14.48 24.77 14.21
C LYS A 260 -13.99 23.82 15.31
N PHE A 261 -12.73 23.38 15.32
CA PHE A 261 -12.21 22.48 16.37
C PHE A 261 -12.24 23.02 17.80
N SER A 262 -12.42 24.33 17.98
CA SER A 262 -12.63 24.95 19.30
C SER A 262 -14.09 24.91 19.76
N ASP A 263 -14.99 24.41 18.92
CA ASP A 263 -16.41 24.30 19.24
C ASP A 263 -16.64 23.11 20.17
N ASN A 264 -17.40 23.33 21.23
CA ASN A 264 -17.76 22.30 22.21
C ASN A 264 -18.46 21.10 21.52
N SER A 265 -19.16 21.35 20.42
CA SER A 265 -19.79 20.34 19.57
C SER A 265 -18.77 19.34 18.97
N PHE A 266 -17.59 19.82 18.55
CA PHE A 266 -16.56 18.95 17.99
C PHE A 266 -15.81 18.17 19.07
N ILE A 267 -15.55 18.80 20.22
CA ILE A 267 -14.99 18.12 21.41
C ILE A 267 -15.93 17.00 21.85
N PHE A 268 -17.24 17.28 21.88
CA PHE A 268 -18.27 16.29 22.18
C PHE A 268 -18.22 15.10 21.22
N TYR A 269 -18.23 15.36 19.91
CA TYR A 269 -18.14 14.33 18.88
C TYR A 269 -16.88 13.44 19.02
N VAL A 270 -15.71 14.05 19.23
CA VAL A 270 -14.46 13.29 19.44
C VAL A 270 -14.52 12.48 20.73
N THR A 271 -15.11 13.04 21.79
CA THR A 271 -15.31 12.33 23.06
C THR A 271 -16.21 11.11 22.89
N GLN A 272 -17.30 11.22 22.13
CA GLN A 272 -18.17 10.10 21.77
C GLN A 272 -17.45 9.05 20.92
N SER A 273 -16.59 9.48 20.01
CA SER A 273 -15.82 8.58 19.14
C SER A 273 -14.77 7.78 19.91
N ILE A 274 -14.17 8.36 20.96
CA ILE A 274 -13.19 7.70 21.83
C ILE A 274 -13.88 6.81 22.87
N PHE A 275 -15.02 7.24 23.42
CA PHE A 275 -15.75 6.55 24.50
C PHE A 275 -17.19 6.15 24.12
N PRO A 276 -17.42 5.44 23.00
CA PRO A 276 -18.75 5.20 22.44
C PRO A 276 -19.70 4.50 23.41
N ALA A 277 -19.20 3.53 24.17
CA ALA A 277 -19.99 2.79 25.15
C ALA A 277 -20.57 3.69 26.26
N GLN A 278 -19.92 4.83 26.58
CA GLN A 278 -20.43 5.78 27.57
C GLN A 278 -21.62 6.61 27.06
N PHE A 279 -21.91 6.52 25.77
CA PHE A 279 -23.02 7.18 25.10
C PHE A 279 -23.98 6.16 24.48
N GLY A 280 -23.88 4.87 24.83
CA GLY A 280 -24.71 3.81 24.25
C GLY A 280 -24.42 3.51 22.78
N LEU A 281 -23.27 3.94 22.26
CA LEU A 281 -22.87 3.72 20.87
C LEU A 281 -22.07 2.42 20.73
N PRO A 282 -22.12 1.75 19.55
CA PRO A 282 -21.33 0.55 19.28
C PRO A 282 -19.83 0.86 19.27
N SER A 283 -19.02 -0.14 19.65
CA SER A 283 -17.56 0.00 19.63
C SER A 283 -17.05 0.11 18.19
N PRO A 284 -16.09 1.02 17.89
CA PRO A 284 -15.44 1.11 16.58
C PRO A 284 -14.56 -0.12 16.28
N PHE A 285 -14.36 -0.99 17.27
CA PHE A 285 -13.61 -2.24 17.19
C PHE A 285 -14.53 -3.48 17.08
N SER A 286 -15.86 -3.31 17.11
CA SER A 286 -16.81 -4.40 16.84
C SER A 286 -16.82 -4.67 15.34
N VAL A 287 -16.05 -5.67 14.91
CA VAL A 287 -15.94 -6.03 13.50
C VAL A 287 -17.16 -6.86 13.08
N GLU A 288 -18.25 -6.19 12.72
CA GLU A 288 -19.28 -6.78 11.87
C GLU A 288 -19.20 -6.18 10.47
N LYS A 289 -18.73 -7.02 9.55
CA LYS A 289 -18.81 -6.89 8.09
C LYS A 289 -18.18 -5.65 7.47
N TYR A 290 -17.88 -5.82 6.19
CA TYR A 290 -17.26 -4.87 5.28
C TYR A 290 -18.21 -3.70 5.03
N ASP A 291 -18.44 -2.88 6.05
CA ASP A 291 -18.91 -1.52 5.85
C ASP A 291 -17.80 -0.63 6.39
N PRO A 292 -17.08 0.13 5.54
CA PRO A 292 -16.28 1.19 6.08
C PRO A 292 -17.25 2.02 6.91
N PRO A 293 -17.05 2.23 8.24
CA PRO A 293 -17.54 3.46 8.81
C PRO A 293 -16.85 4.46 7.92
N ALA A 294 -17.66 5.07 7.06
CA ALA A 294 -17.20 5.82 5.91
C ALA A 294 -16.00 6.62 6.37
N VAL A 295 -14.99 6.77 5.50
CA VAL A 295 -14.18 7.98 5.60
C VAL A 295 -15.22 9.07 5.63
N LEU A 296 -15.57 9.56 6.82
CA LEU A 296 -16.74 10.40 6.97
C LEU A 296 -16.38 11.57 6.11
N THR A 297 -17.04 11.65 4.97
CA THR A 297 -16.87 12.79 4.09
C THR A 297 -17.20 13.99 4.95
N GLN A 298 -16.57 15.13 4.67
CA GLN A 298 -16.80 16.34 5.47
C GLN A 298 -18.31 16.62 5.65
N SER A 299 -19.14 16.23 4.67
CA SER A 299 -20.60 16.22 4.72
C SER A 299 -21.22 15.23 5.73
N GLN A 300 -20.70 14.02 5.89
CA GLN A 300 -21.14 13.04 6.89
C GLN A 300 -20.64 13.33 8.31
N LEU A 301 -19.50 14.03 8.45
CA LEU A 301 -19.10 14.64 9.72
C LEU A 301 -20.11 15.74 10.11
N VAL A 302 -20.50 16.59 9.16
CA VAL A 302 -21.44 17.70 9.39
C VAL A 302 -22.83 17.21 9.77
N SER A 303 -23.35 16.13 9.17
CA SER A 303 -24.68 15.58 9.55
C SER A 303 -24.72 14.85 10.89
N ARG A 304 -23.56 14.48 11.47
CA ARG A 304 -23.47 13.96 12.86
C ARG A 304 -23.07 15.02 13.88
N LEU A 305 -22.83 16.26 13.45
CA LEU A 305 -22.54 17.41 14.30
C LEU A 305 -23.82 18.14 14.76
N ASP A 306 -25.00 17.55 14.58
CA ASP A 306 -26.28 18.00 15.16
C ASP A 306 -26.30 17.79 16.69
N PHE A 307 -25.29 18.35 17.37
CA PHE A 307 -25.21 18.43 18.80
C PHE A 307 -26.35 19.30 19.31
N ASN A 308 -27.25 18.72 20.11
CA ASN A 308 -28.24 19.52 20.83
C ASN A 308 -27.71 19.82 22.23
N PRO A 309 -27.21 21.03 22.52
CA PRO A 309 -26.61 21.39 23.81
C PRO A 309 -27.56 21.22 25.01
N LYS A 310 -28.88 21.11 24.78
CA LYS A 310 -29.87 20.92 25.84
C LYS A 310 -30.14 19.44 26.16
N ALA A 311 -29.99 18.54 25.19
CA ALA A 311 -30.30 17.11 25.33
C ALA A 311 -29.04 16.24 25.51
N ASP A 312 -27.92 16.64 24.89
CA ASP A 312 -26.70 15.85 24.84
C ASP A 312 -25.67 16.33 25.87
N LYS A 313 -25.60 15.66 27.02
CA LYS A 313 -24.66 15.99 28.10
C LYS A 313 -23.49 15.01 28.12
N ILE A 314 -22.27 15.54 28.27
CA ILE A 314 -21.09 14.72 28.55
C ILE A 314 -21.26 14.09 29.94
N PRO A 315 -21.14 12.75 30.08
CA PRO A 315 -21.16 12.10 31.38
C PRO A 315 -20.12 12.71 32.32
N TRP A 316 -20.48 12.97 33.58
CA TRP A 316 -19.62 13.66 34.55
C TRP A 316 -18.22 13.02 34.67
N ARG A 317 -18.14 11.68 34.57
CA ARG A 317 -16.90 10.90 34.58
C ARG A 317 -15.93 11.24 33.43
N LEU A 318 -16.45 11.71 32.31
CA LEU A 318 -15.68 12.11 31.14
C LEU A 318 -15.37 13.62 31.13
N SER A 319 -15.84 14.40 32.11
CA SER A 319 -15.61 15.85 32.16
C SER A 319 -14.12 16.21 32.13
N LYS A 320 -13.29 15.51 32.92
CA LYS A 320 -11.84 15.72 32.94
C LYS A 320 -11.18 15.28 31.63
N ALA A 321 -11.58 14.12 31.10
CA ALA A 321 -11.08 13.60 29.82
C ALA A 321 -11.44 14.53 28.65
N SER A 322 -12.65 15.08 28.63
CA SER A 322 -13.12 16.02 27.61
C SER A 322 -12.28 17.31 27.56
N LYS A 323 -11.88 17.85 28.73
CA LYS A 323 -10.94 18.99 28.80
C LYS A 323 -9.58 18.64 28.19
N LEU A 324 -9.06 17.44 28.44
CA LEU A 324 -7.81 16.96 27.84
C LEU A 324 -7.95 16.74 26.33
N ILE A 325 -9.07 16.22 25.85
CA ILE A 325 -9.40 16.11 24.42
C ILE A 325 -9.43 17.52 23.77
N GLY A 326 -10.01 18.52 24.43
CA GLY A 326 -9.96 19.90 23.98
C GLY A 326 -8.53 20.45 23.85
N LYS A 327 -7.65 20.13 24.81
CA LYS A 327 -6.21 20.47 24.75
C LYS A 327 -5.52 19.72 23.59
N MET A 328 -5.78 18.43 23.42
CA MET A 328 -5.28 17.60 22.31
C MET A 328 -5.66 18.18 20.94
N LEU A 329 -6.91 18.63 20.78
CA LEU A 329 -7.39 19.24 19.54
C LEU A 329 -6.72 20.59 19.25
N LYS A 330 -6.48 21.43 20.28
CA LYS A 330 -5.72 22.68 20.12
C LYS A 330 -4.27 22.40 19.69
N LEU A 331 -3.65 21.36 20.26
CA LEU A 331 -2.31 20.92 19.88
C LEU A 331 -2.28 20.36 18.45
N HIS A 332 -3.28 19.57 18.07
CA HIS A 332 -3.46 19.05 16.71
C HIS A 332 -3.47 20.16 15.65
N ILE A 333 -4.21 21.25 15.88
CA ILE A 333 -4.27 22.39 14.95
C ILE A 333 -2.91 23.07 14.78
N LYS A 334 -2.15 23.17 15.87
CA LYS A 334 -0.82 23.81 15.87
C LYS A 334 0.27 22.89 15.31
N CYS A 335 0.01 21.60 15.19
CA CYS A 335 0.99 20.63 14.73
C CYS A 335 1.23 20.77 13.22
N ASP A 336 2.44 21.16 12.82
CA ASP A 336 2.86 21.14 11.43
C ASP A 336 3.26 19.72 11.00
N TYR A 337 2.24 18.90 10.72
CA TYR A 337 2.39 17.52 10.23
C TYR A 337 3.31 17.42 9.02
N ARG A 338 3.30 18.43 8.14
CA ARG A 338 4.08 18.43 6.90
C ARG A 338 5.56 18.56 7.22
N SER A 339 5.93 19.50 8.07
CA SER A 339 7.32 19.67 8.49
C SER A 339 7.85 18.48 9.27
N VAL A 340 7.03 17.90 10.16
CA VAL A 340 7.40 16.68 10.91
C VAL A 340 7.56 15.49 9.96
N LEU A 341 6.69 15.35 8.96
CA LEU A 341 6.80 14.31 7.93
C LEU A 341 8.11 14.45 7.15
N PHE A 342 8.44 15.66 6.65
CA PHE A 342 9.66 15.82 5.86
C PHE A 342 10.95 15.69 6.67
N ARG A 343 10.90 15.97 7.97
CA ARG A 343 12.03 15.76 8.88
C ARG A 343 12.37 14.28 9.06
N HIS A 344 11.36 13.42 9.17
CA HIS A 344 11.55 12.00 9.47
C HIS A 344 11.46 11.10 8.23
N CYS A 345 10.60 11.44 7.27
CA CYS A 345 10.32 10.69 6.05
C CYS A 345 10.49 11.61 4.83
N PRO A 346 11.74 12.02 4.49
CA PRO A 346 11.98 12.98 3.43
C PRO A 346 11.49 12.49 2.09
N ARG A 347 10.96 13.41 1.29
CA ARG A 347 10.49 13.14 -0.07
C ARG A 347 11.68 12.78 -0.94
N LYS A 348 11.62 11.63 -1.60
CA LYS A 348 12.68 11.13 -2.47
C LYS A 348 12.54 11.55 -3.94
N ILE A 349 11.53 12.39 -4.24
CA ILE A 349 11.21 12.92 -5.57
C ILE A 349 11.53 14.43 -5.56
N ARG A 350 12.36 14.91 -6.50
CA ARG A 350 12.70 16.33 -6.64
C ARG A 350 11.49 17.15 -7.12
N LYS A 351 11.50 18.47 -6.89
CA LYS A 351 10.37 19.38 -7.14
C LYS A 351 9.99 19.54 -8.63
N ASP A 352 10.89 19.16 -9.52
CA ASP A 352 10.76 19.10 -10.98
C ASP A 352 10.04 17.83 -11.48
N GLY A 353 9.59 16.95 -10.57
CA GLY A 353 9.04 15.65 -10.94
C GLY A 353 10.10 14.63 -11.36
N GLN A 354 11.40 15.00 -11.30
CA GLN A 354 12.48 14.07 -11.56
C GLN A 354 12.76 13.24 -10.31
N ILE A 355 12.63 11.93 -10.50
CA ILE A 355 13.03 10.94 -9.54
C ILE A 355 14.54 10.75 -9.70
N SER A 356 15.33 11.14 -8.70
CA SER A 356 16.77 10.87 -8.65
C SER A 356 16.99 9.41 -8.25
N ILE A 357 16.60 8.48 -9.12
CA ILE A 357 16.89 7.04 -8.93
C ILE A 357 17.93 6.65 -9.97
N MET A 358 19.17 6.70 -9.52
CA MET A 358 20.27 5.87 -9.99
C MET A 358 20.69 5.05 -8.76
N PRO A 359 20.61 3.70 -8.74
CA PRO A 359 20.02 2.73 -9.68
C PRO A 359 18.62 2.22 -9.22
N VAL A 360 18.01 1.32 -10.01
CA VAL A 360 16.64 0.73 -10.01
C VAL A 360 16.18 0.04 -8.71
N ASN A 361 16.73 0.38 -7.55
CA ASN A 361 16.23 -0.16 -6.31
C ASN A 361 14.96 0.59 -5.90
N VAL A 362 13.79 0.12 -6.32
CA VAL A 362 12.48 0.64 -5.87
C VAL A 362 12.34 0.66 -4.34
N LEU A 363 13.11 -0.16 -3.60
CA LEU A 363 13.16 -0.09 -2.13
C LEU A 363 13.73 1.24 -1.64
N THR A 364 14.53 1.93 -2.46
CA THR A 364 14.96 3.30 -2.18
C THR A 364 13.78 4.25 -2.10
N LEU A 365 12.62 3.97 -2.69
CA LEU A 365 11.41 4.80 -2.51
C LEU A 365 10.68 4.51 -1.20
N CYS A 366 10.94 3.35 -0.57
CA CYS A 366 10.33 2.99 0.71
C CYS A 366 10.91 3.83 1.85
N THR A 367 10.06 4.17 2.82
CA THR A 367 10.51 4.73 4.10
C THR A 367 10.83 3.58 5.06
N PRO A 368 12.03 3.54 5.66
CA PRO A 368 12.35 2.55 6.70
C PRO A 368 11.36 2.58 7.86
N HIS A 369 11.09 1.43 8.47
CA HIS A 369 10.19 1.32 9.63
C HIS A 369 10.60 2.25 10.77
N ASP A 370 11.90 2.38 11.04
CA ASP A 370 12.41 3.27 12.10
C ASP A 370 12.03 4.74 11.89
N ASP A 371 12.08 5.20 10.64
CA ASP A 371 11.74 6.58 10.29
C ASP A 371 10.24 6.82 10.39
N VAL A 372 9.43 5.84 9.99
CA VAL A 372 7.97 5.84 10.23
C VAL A 372 7.66 5.84 11.73
N SER A 373 8.33 5.02 12.52
CA SER A 373 8.20 4.98 13.98
C SER A 373 8.61 6.31 14.62
N LYS A 374 9.71 6.94 14.19
CA LYS A 374 10.13 8.27 14.66
C LYS A 374 9.09 9.33 14.30
N PHE A 375 8.58 9.31 13.07
CA PHE A 375 7.52 10.21 12.62
C PHE A 375 6.27 10.11 13.50
N ILE A 376 5.75 8.90 13.70
CA ILE A 376 4.54 8.67 14.50
C ILE A 376 4.77 9.11 15.95
N ARG A 377 5.88 8.70 16.57
CA ARG A 377 6.22 9.12 17.95
C ARG A 377 6.32 10.64 18.09
N SER A 378 6.95 11.30 17.12
CA SER A 378 7.05 12.75 17.07
C SER A 378 5.67 13.40 17.03
N ILE A 379 4.79 12.95 16.12
CA ILE A 379 3.41 13.45 16.04
C ILE A 379 2.66 13.23 17.35
N ILE A 380 2.73 12.03 17.94
CA ILE A 380 2.02 11.72 19.18
C ILE A 380 2.48 12.64 20.31
N ARG A 381 3.79 12.90 20.46
CA ARG A 381 4.31 13.84 21.46
C ARG A 381 3.87 15.29 21.24
N HIS A 382 3.68 15.71 20.00
CA HIS A 382 3.20 17.06 19.70
C HIS A 382 1.69 17.23 19.93
N VAL A 383 0.91 16.16 19.79
CA VAL A 383 -0.57 16.22 19.74
C VAL A 383 -1.22 15.75 21.03
N ILE A 384 -0.70 14.69 21.65
CA ILE A 384 -1.29 14.10 22.86
C ILE A 384 -0.74 14.82 24.10
N PRO A 385 -1.59 15.44 24.93
CA PRO A 385 -1.14 16.09 26.17
C PRO A 385 -0.53 15.11 27.15
N HIS A 386 0.57 15.49 27.82
CA HIS A 386 1.25 14.64 28.82
C HIS A 386 0.30 14.10 29.90
N ASP A 387 -0.65 14.93 30.35
CA ASP A 387 -1.64 14.59 31.37
C ASP A 387 -2.54 13.38 30.99
N LEU A 388 -2.61 13.02 29.70
CA LEU A 388 -3.40 11.88 29.22
C LEU A 388 -2.71 10.53 29.47
N TRP A 389 -1.37 10.51 29.57
CA TRP A 389 -0.58 9.30 29.81
C TRP A 389 -0.60 8.85 31.27
N GLY A 390 -0.97 9.75 32.18
CA GLY A 390 -0.90 9.55 33.63
C GLY A 390 0.53 9.67 34.15
N THR A 391 1.46 8.91 33.57
CA THR A 391 2.89 8.89 33.93
C THR A 391 3.78 8.95 32.70
N ARG A 392 5.03 9.38 32.89
CA ARG A 392 6.03 9.44 31.82
C ARG A 392 6.49 8.04 31.40
N GLU A 393 6.46 7.08 32.32
CA GLU A 393 6.77 5.67 32.05
C GLU A 393 5.73 5.05 31.11
N ASN A 394 4.45 5.37 31.29
CA ASN A 394 3.37 4.91 30.40
C ASN A 394 3.52 5.51 28.99
N GLU A 395 3.86 6.81 28.92
CA GLU A 395 4.16 7.48 27.64
C GLU A 395 5.30 6.77 26.90
N GLU A 396 6.44 6.56 27.54
CA GLU A 396 7.58 5.92 26.88
C GLU A 396 7.34 4.45 26.53
N THR A 397 6.58 3.72 27.35
CA THR A 397 6.23 2.32 27.04
C THR A 397 5.38 2.24 25.77
N ILE A 398 4.33 3.07 25.66
CA ILE A 398 3.51 3.13 24.46
C ILE A 398 4.33 3.59 23.24
N LEU A 399 5.05 4.71 23.39
CA LEU A 399 5.76 5.31 22.27
C LEU A 399 6.88 4.43 21.75
N SER A 400 7.67 3.81 22.64
CA SER A 400 8.88 3.10 22.23
C SER A 400 8.64 1.61 21.97
N VAL A 401 7.73 0.95 22.69
CA VAL A 401 7.49 -0.50 22.54
C VAL A 401 6.27 -0.77 21.65
N ALA A 402 5.11 -0.20 22.00
CA ALA A 402 3.87 -0.53 21.32
C ALA A 402 3.81 0.02 19.87
N ILE A 403 4.23 1.27 19.66
CA ILE A 403 4.24 1.89 18.32
C ILE A 403 5.27 1.23 17.41
N ASP A 404 6.49 0.99 17.88
CA ASP A 404 7.53 0.39 17.04
C ASP A 404 7.17 -1.06 16.65
N GLY A 405 6.69 -1.84 17.62
CA GLY A 405 6.12 -3.16 17.38
C GLY A 405 5.01 -3.11 16.31
N PHE A 406 4.03 -2.21 16.48
CA PHE A 406 2.91 -2.08 15.54
C PHE A 406 3.32 -1.74 14.10
N VAL A 407 4.33 -0.87 13.92
CA VAL A 407 4.84 -0.46 12.61
C VAL A 407 5.58 -1.60 11.91
N ARG A 408 6.29 -2.44 12.66
CA ARG A 408 7.12 -3.55 12.14
C ARG A 408 6.34 -4.81 11.79
N LEU A 409 5.08 -4.93 12.19
CA LEU A 409 4.28 -6.11 11.88
C LEU A 409 4.13 -6.33 10.37
N PRO A 410 4.27 -7.58 9.89
CA PRO A 410 4.03 -7.89 8.49
C PRO A 410 2.55 -7.72 8.13
N ARG A 411 2.26 -7.83 6.84
CA ARG A 411 0.88 -7.77 6.34
C ARG A 411 0.09 -8.96 6.88
N PHE A 412 -1.18 -8.73 7.24
CA PHE A 412 -2.11 -9.70 7.83
C PHE A 412 -1.89 -10.07 9.31
N GLU A 413 -0.82 -9.58 9.94
CA GLU A 413 -0.73 -9.63 11.40
C GLU A 413 -1.60 -8.56 12.07
N SER A 414 -2.17 -8.94 13.21
CA SER A 414 -3.08 -8.12 14.00
C SER A 414 -2.57 -7.99 15.44
N VAL A 415 -2.98 -6.90 16.09
CA VAL A 415 -2.61 -6.60 17.47
C VAL A 415 -3.88 -6.43 18.27
N ASN A 416 -3.92 -6.97 19.48
CA ASN A 416 -5.01 -6.74 20.40
C ASN A 416 -4.67 -5.63 21.41
N VAL A 417 -5.70 -5.14 22.10
CA VAL A 417 -5.52 -4.09 23.11
C VAL A 417 -4.63 -4.58 24.26
N GLU A 418 -4.72 -5.86 24.63
CA GLU A 418 -3.84 -6.44 25.67
C GLU A 418 -2.35 -6.27 25.36
N TYR A 419 -1.94 -6.54 24.12
CA TYR A 419 -0.55 -6.33 23.68
C TYR A 419 -0.14 -4.86 23.79
N LEU A 420 -1.01 -3.93 23.38
CA LEU A 420 -0.71 -2.49 23.44
C LEU A 420 -0.63 -1.96 24.88
N LEU A 421 -1.41 -2.52 25.81
CA LEU A 421 -1.42 -2.10 27.21
C LEU A 421 -0.34 -2.77 28.06
N ARG A 422 0.47 -3.66 27.48
CA ARG A 422 1.50 -4.39 28.21
C ARG A 422 2.53 -3.44 28.80
N GLY A 423 2.67 -3.47 30.13
CA GLY A 423 3.64 -2.65 30.87
C GLY A 423 3.13 -1.26 31.26
N ILE A 424 1.87 -0.91 30.92
CA ILE A 424 1.22 0.29 31.42
C ILE A 424 0.81 0.07 32.88
N LYS A 425 1.09 1.07 33.72
CA LYS A 425 0.74 1.11 35.15
C LYS A 425 -0.53 1.91 35.42
#